data_AF-A0A966RBJ2-F1
#
_entry.id   AF-A0A966RBJ2-F1
#
_cell.length_a   1.000
_cell.length_b   1.000
_cell.length_c   1.000
_cell.angle_alpha   90.00
_cell.angle_beta   90.00
_cell.angle_gamma   90.00
#
_symmetry.space_group_name_H-M   'P 1'
#
loop_
_entity.id
_entity.type
_entity.pdbx_description
1 polymer ?
#
loop_
_entity_poly.entity_id
_entity_poly.type
_entity_poly.pdbx_seq_one_letter_code
_entity_poly.pdbx_strand_id
1 'polypeptide(L)'
;MKTITYPDLVKKYDKKFDTLVLDCEGAFYHILQDYPEILENINLIIMENDYKDINQYQYVSTQLRTRGFSVAMSKALNIDWETACKDFFFEVWKRA
;
A
#
# COMPACT_ATOMS: atom_id res chain seq x y z
N MET A 1 -20.89 9.38 4.59
CA MET A 1 -20.14 8.33 3.87
C MET A 1 -20.21 7.07 4.73
N LYS A 2 -20.47 5.88 4.16
CA LYS A 2 -20.46 4.63 4.93
C LYS A 2 -19.05 4.04 4.83
N THR A 3 -18.41 3.82 5.97
CA THR A 3 -17.09 3.18 6.07
C THR A 3 -17.23 1.77 6.64
N ILE A 4 -16.17 0.98 6.54
CA ILE A 4 -16.07 -0.36 7.12
C ILE A 4 -14.67 -0.54 7.69
N THR A 5 -14.55 -1.20 8.84
CA THR A 5 -13.24 -1.56 9.41
C THR A 5 -12.67 -2.78 8.70
N TYR A 6 -11.36 -2.99 8.75
CA TYR A 6 -10.76 -4.19 8.19
C TYR A 6 -11.33 -5.49 8.81
N PRO A 7 -11.50 -5.61 10.15
CA PRO A 7 -12.15 -6.78 10.75
C PRO A 7 -13.58 -7.02 10.26
N ASP A 8 -14.39 -5.97 10.13
CA ASP A 8 -15.76 -6.09 9.61
C ASP A 8 -15.79 -6.49 8.13
N LEU A 9 -14.81 -6.03 7.35
CA LEU A 9 -14.65 -6.39 5.95
C LEU A 9 -14.35 -7.89 5.79
N VAL A 10 -13.40 -8.40 6.57
CA VAL A 10 -13.06 -9.84 6.59
C VAL A 10 -14.26 -10.68 7.01
N LYS A 11 -14.95 -10.27 8.10
CA LYS A 11 -16.16 -10.96 8.59
C LYS A 11 -17.29 -10.97 7.57
N LYS A 12 -17.50 -9.86 6.84
CA LYS A 12 -18.58 -9.72 5.86
C LYS A 12 -18.43 -10.67 4.68
N TYR A 13 -17.20 -10.93 4.24
CA TYR A 13 -16.93 -11.73 3.04
C TYR A 13 -16.40 -13.13 3.33
N ASP A 14 -16.07 -13.44 4.60
CA ASP A 14 -15.49 -14.71 5.05
C ASP A 14 -14.32 -15.16 4.16
N LYS A 15 -13.46 -14.19 3.80
CA LYS A 15 -12.35 -14.37 2.86
C LYS A 15 -11.08 -13.81 3.46
N LYS A 16 -9.97 -14.50 3.18
CA LYS A 16 -8.62 -13.98 3.35
C LYS A 16 -8.20 -13.33 2.04
N PHE A 17 -7.89 -12.04 2.09
CA PHE A 17 -7.34 -11.33 0.95
C PHE A 17 -5.84 -11.63 0.87
N ASP A 18 -5.34 -11.85 -0.35
CA ASP A 18 -3.91 -12.09 -0.62
C ASP A 18 -3.26 -11.00 -1.47
N THR A 19 -4.07 -10.06 -1.96
CA THR A 19 -3.66 -9.01 -2.88
C THR A 19 -4.28 -7.68 -2.47
N LEU A 20 -3.45 -6.63 -2.41
CA LEU A 20 -3.91 -5.24 -2.28
C LEU A 20 -3.71 -4.50 -3.61
N VAL A 21 -4.72 -3.74 -4.01
CA VAL A 21 -4.65 -2.80 -5.14
C VAL A 21 -4.99 -1.42 -4.58
N LEU A 22 -4.05 -0.49 -4.65
CA LEU A 22 -4.04 0.75 -3.88
C LEU A 22 -3.93 1.94 -4.83
N ASP A 23 -5.06 2.59 -5.05
CA ASP A 23 -5.21 3.95 -5.56
C ASP A 23 -6.09 4.63 -4.51
N CYS A 24 -5.47 5.43 -3.64
CA CYS A 24 -6.10 5.86 -2.40
C CYS A 24 -5.62 7.21 -1.87
N GLU A 25 -4.99 8.03 -2.70
CA GLU A 25 -4.61 9.41 -2.39
C GLU A 25 -3.72 9.52 -1.13
N GLY A 26 -2.81 8.55 -0.96
CA GLY A 26 -1.84 8.43 0.12
C GLY A 26 -2.38 7.80 1.40
N ALA A 27 -3.65 7.37 1.42
CA ALA A 27 -4.31 6.87 2.62
C ALA A 27 -3.69 5.58 3.19
N PHE A 28 -2.96 4.81 2.37
CA PHE A 28 -2.38 3.54 2.80
C PHE A 28 -1.40 3.68 3.99
N TYR A 29 -0.69 4.81 4.09
CA TYR A 29 0.15 5.10 5.25
C TYR A 29 -0.66 5.05 6.55
N HIS A 30 -1.82 5.71 6.59
CA HIS A 30 -2.69 5.74 7.76
C HIS A 30 -3.37 4.39 8.01
N ILE A 31 -3.87 3.74 6.95
CA ILE A 31 -4.48 2.41 7.04
C ILE A 31 -3.49 1.41 7.65
N LEU A 32 -2.22 1.48 7.25
CA LEU A 32 -1.20 0.57 7.74
C LEU A 32 -0.80 0.83 9.21
N GLN A 33 -0.92 2.07 9.67
CA GLN A 33 -0.75 2.41 11.08
C GLN A 33 -1.90 1.86 11.94
N ASP A 34 -3.14 2.00 11.45
CA ASP A 34 -4.35 1.57 12.17
C ASP A 34 -4.54 0.04 12.13
N TYR A 35 -4.21 -0.59 11.00
CA TYR A 35 -4.45 -2.00 10.70
C TYR A 35 -3.19 -2.69 10.13
N PRO A 36 -2.08 -2.78 10.88
CA PRO A 36 -0.85 -3.43 10.40
C PRO A 36 -1.04 -4.92 10.04
N GLU A 37 -2.05 -5.57 10.60
CA GLU A 37 -2.46 -6.95 10.31
C GLU A 37 -3.03 -7.12 8.90
N ILE A 38 -3.37 -6.03 8.20
CA ILE A 38 -3.80 -6.08 6.79
C ILE A 38 -2.76 -6.76 5.90
N LEU A 39 -1.48 -6.77 6.29
CA LEU A 39 -0.37 -7.37 5.54
C LEU A 39 -0.15 -8.86 5.83
N GLU A 40 -0.80 -9.47 6.84
CA GLU A 40 -0.48 -10.84 7.27
C GLU A 40 -0.63 -11.87 6.13
N ASN A 41 -1.75 -11.81 5.40
CA ASN A 41 -2.07 -12.79 4.35
C ASN A 41 -1.72 -12.28 2.93
N ILE A 42 -1.17 -11.07 2.80
CA ILE A 42 -0.91 -10.43 1.50
C ILE A 42 0.40 -10.91 0.89
N ASN A 43 0.38 -11.35 -0.37
CA ASN A 43 1.56 -11.74 -1.12
C ASN A 43 1.88 -10.77 -2.27
N LEU A 44 0.90 -9.96 -2.68
CA LEU A 44 1.02 -9.00 -3.78
C LEU A 44 0.40 -7.66 -3.40
N ILE A 45 1.11 -6.57 -3.67
CA ILE A 45 0.60 -5.21 -3.54
C ILE A 45 0.87 -4.48 -4.85
N ILE A 46 -0.14 -3.83 -5.41
CA ILE A 46 -0.05 -2.96 -6.58
C ILE A 46 -0.47 -1.58 -6.11
N MET A 47 0.41 -0.59 -6.19
CA MET A 47 0.25 0.67 -5.46
C MET A 47 0.63 1.89 -6.29
N GLU A 48 -0.19 2.93 -6.17
CA GLU A 48 0.17 4.33 -6.41
C GLU A 48 0.76 4.92 -5.12
N ASN A 49 2.01 5.37 -5.19
CA ASN A 49 2.75 6.01 -4.10
C ASN A 49 2.44 7.51 -4.07
N ASP A 50 1.16 7.87 -4.05
CA ASP A 50 0.63 9.25 -4.02
C ASP A 50 0.77 9.95 -2.64
N TYR A 51 1.83 9.60 -1.90
CA TYR A 51 2.15 10.19 -0.61
C TYR A 51 2.53 11.67 -0.73
N LYS A 52 2.10 12.46 0.26
CA LYS A 52 2.41 13.91 0.34
C LYS A 52 3.80 14.19 0.87
N ASP A 53 4.36 13.26 1.64
CA ASP A 53 5.67 13.36 2.27
C ASP A 53 6.45 12.06 2.02
N ILE A 54 7.71 12.19 1.63
CA ILE A 54 8.62 11.06 1.43
C ILE A 54 8.77 10.20 2.70
N ASN A 55 8.60 10.78 3.89
CA ASN A 55 8.63 10.05 5.16
C ASN A 55 7.51 9.01 5.27
N GLN A 56 6.34 9.28 4.66
CA GLN A 56 5.22 8.32 4.62
C GLN A 56 5.59 7.11 3.74
N TYR A 57 6.17 7.36 2.58
CA TYR A 57 6.72 6.30 1.74
C TYR A 57 7.82 5.51 2.45
N GLN A 58 8.73 6.17 3.16
CA GLN A 58 9.79 5.51 3.92
C GLN A 58 9.21 4.60 5.01
N TYR A 59 8.19 5.06 5.74
CA TYR A 59 7.48 4.22 6.70
C TYR A 59 6.87 2.99 6.03
N VAL A 60 6.06 3.18 4.98
CA VAL A 60 5.37 2.08 4.29
C VAL A 60 6.38 1.10 3.71
N SER A 61 7.35 1.57 2.93
CA SER A 61 8.37 0.72 2.32
C SER A 61 9.19 -0.03 3.37
N THR A 62 9.46 0.57 4.54
CA THR A 62 10.10 -0.14 5.66
C THR A 62 9.20 -1.25 6.20
N GLN A 63 7.93 -0.98 6.46
CA GLN A 63 6.97 -1.99 6.93
C GLN A 63 6.80 -3.16 5.95
N LEU A 64 6.84 -2.87 4.64
CA LEU A 64 6.80 -3.90 3.60
C LEU A 64 8.07 -4.73 3.59
N ARG A 65 9.26 -4.10 3.60
CA ARG A 65 10.55 -4.79 3.58
C ARG A 65 10.76 -5.67 4.81
N THR A 66 10.37 -5.20 6.00
CA THR A 66 10.48 -6.00 7.25
C THR A 66 9.58 -7.23 7.23
N ARG A 67 8.54 -7.25 6.38
CA ARG A 67 7.64 -8.39 6.15
C ARG A 67 8.01 -9.23 4.92
N GLY A 68 9.22 -9.05 4.38
CA GLY A 68 9.74 -9.86 3.28
C GLY A 68 9.25 -9.46 1.89
N PHE A 69 8.62 -8.29 1.75
CA PHE A 69 8.27 -7.76 0.43
C PHE A 69 9.47 -7.12 -0.25
N SER A 70 9.50 -7.23 -1.57
CA SER A 70 10.45 -6.58 -2.45
C SER A 70 9.74 -5.95 -3.65
N VAL A 71 10.32 -4.88 -4.19
CA VAL A 71 9.79 -4.22 -5.39
C VAL A 71 10.05 -5.12 -6.59
N ALA A 72 8.98 -5.63 -7.21
CA ALA A 72 9.01 -6.41 -8.43
C ALA A 72 8.95 -5.56 -9.69
N MET A 73 8.34 -4.37 -9.60
CA MET A 73 8.26 -3.37 -10.67
C MET A 73 8.16 -1.98 -10.06
N SER A 74 8.81 -1.00 -10.68
CA SER A 74 8.70 0.42 -10.34
C SER A 74 8.61 1.25 -11.62
N LYS A 75 7.73 2.25 -11.63
CA LYS A 75 7.54 3.15 -12.77
C LYS A 75 7.25 4.56 -12.29
N ALA A 76 7.91 5.52 -12.90
CA ALA A 76 7.71 6.95 -12.64
C ALA A 76 6.37 7.47 -13.16
N LEU A 77 5.90 8.55 -12.54
CA LEU A 77 4.76 9.32 -13.01
C LEU A 77 5.21 10.34 -14.07
N ASN A 78 4.76 10.14 -15.31
CA ASN A 78 5.13 10.97 -16.47
C ASN A 78 4.10 12.08 -16.76
N ILE A 79 3.65 12.76 -15.72
CA ILE A 79 2.81 13.97 -15.84
C ILE A 79 3.38 15.09 -14.97
N ASP A 80 2.94 16.31 -15.25
CA ASP A 80 3.32 17.49 -14.47
C ASP A 80 2.45 17.58 -13.20
N TRP A 81 2.72 16.67 -12.27
CA TRP A 81 2.14 16.67 -10.93
C TRP A 81 3.26 16.56 -9.90
N GLU A 82 3.17 17.38 -8.85
CA GLU A 82 4.13 17.46 -7.77
C GLU A 82 3.77 16.42 -6.69
N THR A 83 4.62 15.41 -6.55
CA THR A 83 4.47 14.32 -5.56
C THR A 83 5.84 13.91 -5.04
N ALA A 84 5.90 13.51 -3.77
CA ALA A 84 7.15 13.08 -3.13
C ALA A 84 7.75 11.81 -3.76
N CYS A 85 6.95 11.04 -4.52
CA CYS A 85 7.33 9.74 -5.05
C CYS A 85 7.35 9.68 -6.58
N LYS A 86 7.60 10.80 -7.25
CA LYS A 86 7.47 10.92 -8.72
C LYS A 86 8.24 9.83 -9.50
N ASP A 87 9.44 9.48 -9.07
CA ASP A 87 10.31 8.51 -9.75
C ASP A 87 9.90 7.04 -9.55
N PHE A 88 9.08 6.76 -8.52
CA PHE A 88 8.63 5.43 -8.16
C PHE A 88 7.13 5.46 -7.81
N PHE A 89 6.37 6.21 -8.60
CA PHE A 89 4.97 6.46 -8.31
C PHE A 89 4.13 5.19 -8.41
N PHE A 90 4.35 4.36 -9.42
CA PHE A 90 3.69 3.05 -9.52
C PHE A 90 4.66 1.97 -9.09
N GLU A 91 4.31 1.21 -8.06
CA GLU A 91 5.11 0.07 -7.63
C GLU A 91 4.28 -1.20 -7.45
N VAL A 92 4.90 -2.32 -7.79
CA VAL A 92 4.39 -3.65 -7.48
C VAL A 92 5.33 -4.28 -6.48
N TRP A 93 4.80 -4.66 -5.32
CA TRP A 93 5.54 -5.33 -4.26
C TRP A 93 5.11 -6.79 -4.16
N LYS A 94 6.08 -7.70 -4.07
CA LYS A 94 5.86 -9.15 -3.89
C LYS A 94 6.59 -9.66 -2.66
N ARG A 95 5.90 -10.48 -1.87
CA ARG A 95 6.49 -11.22 -0.75
C ARG A 95 7.13 -12.51 -1.26
N ALA A 96 8.38 -12.74 -0.85
CA ALA A 96 9.13 -13.95 -1.17
C ALA A 96 8.59 -15.20 -0.46
#